data_AF-M1AMN8-F1
#
_entry.id   AF-M1AMN8-F1
#
_cell.length_a   1.000
_cell.length_b   1.000
_cell.length_c   1.000
_cell.angle_alpha   90.00
_cell.angle_beta   90.00
_cell.angle_gamma   90.00
#
_symmetry.space_group_name_H-M   'P 1'
#
loop_
_entity.id
_entity.type
_entity.pdbx_description
1 polymer ?
#
loop_
_entity_poly.entity_id
_entity_poly.type
_entity_poly.pdbx_seq_one_letter_code
_entity_poly.pdbx_strand_id
1 'polypeptide(L)'
;MQCNDVVIERKIDEKITQFIDKVKKHPNQKHQICVSFYESKNKQTSWFTKKVEHRYWEHWYVNLNVAHHPKPDSGKSRDSKVVNPEESAPDEREAWHSGLELSLREVLFQIINFVKEKKDHIPLIENLEGASFPFEITISSLSDSAFGMELLKRMLPHGNRPCSADLQFLKGSDSV
;
A
#
# COMPACT_ATOMS: atom_id res chain seq x y z
N MET A 1 3.86 -13.59 10.88
CA MET A 1 2.44 -13.83 11.20
C MET A 1 1.67 -13.87 9.89
N GLN A 2 0.76 -14.83 9.71
CA GLN A 2 -0.17 -14.89 8.58
C GLN A 2 -1.60 -14.78 9.10
N CYS A 3 -2.50 -14.29 8.26
CA CYS A 3 -3.91 -14.21 8.59
C CYS A 3 -4.50 -15.58 8.30
N ASN A 4 -4.79 -16.39 9.33
CA ASN A 4 -5.33 -17.75 9.16
C ASN A 4 -6.77 -17.81 8.57
N ASP A 5 -7.18 -16.78 7.83
CA ASP A 5 -8.44 -16.69 7.10
C ASP A 5 -8.15 -16.77 5.59
N VAL A 6 -8.46 -17.93 5.01
CA VAL A 6 -8.21 -18.25 3.59
C VAL A 6 -8.94 -17.30 2.64
N VAL A 7 -10.10 -16.75 3.04
CA VAL A 7 -10.85 -15.80 2.21
C VAL A 7 -10.12 -14.46 2.14
N ILE A 8 -9.59 -14.02 3.29
CA ILE A 8 -8.77 -12.80 3.36
C ILE A 8 -7.46 -13.00 2.59
N GLU A 9 -6.76 -14.11 2.79
CA GLU A 9 -5.50 -14.41 2.09
C GLU A 9 -5.71 -14.40 0.57
N ARG A 10 -6.75 -15.07 0.08
CA ARG A 10 -7.07 -15.07 -1.37
C ARG A 10 -7.31 -13.66 -1.90
N LYS A 11 -8.07 -12.83 -1.18
CA LYS A 11 -8.35 -11.44 -1.59
C LYS A 11 -7.07 -10.60 -1.61
N ILE A 12 -6.13 -10.86 -0.70
CA ILE A 12 -4.82 -10.20 -0.69
C ILE A 12 -4.00 -10.64 -1.90
N ASP A 13 -3.92 -11.94 -2.19
CA ASP A 13 -3.17 -12.48 -3.34
C ASP A 13 -3.70 -11.97 -4.69
N GLU A 14 -5.02 -11.88 -4.83
CA GLU A 14 -5.66 -11.27 -6.00
C GLU A 14 -5.24 -9.80 -6.17
N LYS A 15 -5.15 -9.03 -5.08
CA LYS A 15 -4.72 -7.63 -5.11
C LYS A 15 -3.23 -7.50 -5.38
N ILE A 16 -2.39 -8.37 -4.84
CA ILE A 16 -0.96 -8.43 -5.18
C ILE A 16 -0.78 -8.67 -6.68
N THR A 17 -1.54 -9.62 -7.25
CA THR A 17 -1.49 -9.91 -8.69
C THR A 17 -1.90 -8.70 -9.52
N GLN A 18 -3.02 -8.05 -9.16
CA GLN A 18 -3.47 -6.81 -9.82
C GLN A 18 -2.44 -5.69 -9.74
N PHE A 19 -1.76 -5.54 -8.60
CA PHE A 19 -0.71 -4.56 -8.42
C PHE A 19 0.49 -4.84 -9.34
N ILE A 20 0.97 -6.09 -9.37
CA ILE A 20 2.09 -6.50 -10.23
C ILE A 20 1.77 -6.21 -11.70
N ASP A 21 0.56 -6.52 -12.15
CA ASP A 21 0.13 -6.25 -13.53
C ASP A 21 0.08 -4.75 -13.84
N LYS A 22 -0.34 -3.91 -12.90
CA LYS A 22 -0.32 -2.44 -13.06
C LYS A 22 1.10 -1.90 -13.14
N VAL A 23 2.00 -2.35 -12.27
CA VAL A 23 3.42 -1.98 -12.29
C VAL A 23 4.05 -2.36 -13.62
N LYS A 24 3.83 -3.58 -14.10
CA LYS A 24 4.37 -4.04 -15.40
C LYS A 24 3.87 -3.19 -16.57
N LYS A 25 2.61 -2.75 -16.55
CA LYS A 25 2.02 -1.87 -17.57
C LYS A 25 2.54 -0.42 -17.49
N HIS A 26 2.83 0.07 -16.28
CA HIS A 26 3.24 1.45 -16.03
C HIS A 26 4.48 1.53 -15.13
N PRO A 27 5.65 1.06 -15.60
CA PRO A 27 6.85 0.87 -14.74
C PRO A 27 7.42 2.15 -14.13
N ASN A 28 7.19 3.30 -14.76
CA ASN A 28 7.68 4.60 -14.29
C ASN A 28 6.67 5.33 -13.39
N GLN A 29 5.53 4.70 -13.08
CA GLN A 29 4.48 5.31 -12.30
C GLN A 29 4.63 4.94 -10.82
N LYS A 30 4.52 5.93 -9.94
CA LYS A 30 4.39 5.67 -8.51
C LYS A 30 2.99 5.16 -8.21
N HIS A 31 2.90 4.15 -7.36
CA HIS A 31 1.63 3.54 -6.99
C HIS A 31 1.38 3.69 -5.50
N GLN A 32 0.10 3.70 -5.13
CA GLN A 32 -0.34 3.70 -3.75
C GLN A 32 -1.36 2.58 -3.57
N ILE A 33 -1.16 1.77 -2.54
CA ILE A 33 -2.16 0.83 -2.06
C ILE A 33 -2.86 1.49 -0.88
N CYS A 34 -4.19 1.45 -0.85
CA CYS A 34 -4.95 1.87 0.32
C CYS A 34 -5.77 0.70 0.86
N VAL A 35 -5.65 0.46 2.16
CA VAL A 35 -6.56 -0.41 2.91
C VAL A 35 -7.52 0.49 3.67
N SER A 36 -8.82 0.33 3.44
CA SER A 36 -9.84 1.17 4.08
C SER A 36 -10.81 0.30 4.86
N PHE A 37 -11.04 0.66 6.13
CA PHE A 37 -12.01 -0.01 6.99
C PHE A 37 -13.29 0.80 7.08
N TYR A 38 -14.44 0.10 7.07
CA TYR A 38 -15.74 0.75 7.05
C TYR A 38 -16.80 0.00 7.86
N GLU A 39 -17.83 0.74 8.25
CA GLU A 39 -19.11 0.18 8.68
C GLU A 39 -20.08 0.14 7.50
N SER A 40 -20.78 -0.98 7.34
CA SER A 40 -21.92 -1.05 6.41
C SER A 40 -23.16 -0.56 7.12
N LYS A 41 -23.67 0.63 6.75
CA LYS A 41 -24.97 1.10 7.27
C LYS A 41 -26.05 0.78 6.25
N ASN A 42 -26.93 -0.16 6.58
CA ASN A 42 -28.17 -0.32 5.85
C ASN A 42 -29.15 0.78 6.30
N LYS A 43 -29.28 1.85 5.53
CA LYS A 43 -30.37 2.80 5.77
C LYS A 43 -31.69 2.09 5.49
N GLN A 44 -32.65 2.25 6.41
CA GLN A 44 -34.02 1.80 6.28
C GLN A 44 -34.55 1.95 4.85
N THR A 45 -35.23 0.90 4.41
CA THR A 45 -35.86 0.67 3.11
C THR A 45 -36.62 1.90 2.61
N SER A 46 -35.94 2.82 1.92
CA SER A 46 -36.62 3.71 0.99
C SER A 46 -36.93 2.87 -0.25
N TRP A 47 -38.22 2.69 -0.52
CA TRP A 47 -38.82 1.71 -1.44
C TRP A 47 -38.35 1.73 -2.91
N PHE A 48 -37.31 2.50 -3.26
CA PHE A 48 -36.75 2.53 -4.60
C PHE A 48 -35.23 2.48 -4.73
N THR A 49 -34.44 2.38 -3.66
CA THR A 49 -32.99 2.15 -3.82
C THR A 49 -32.36 1.59 -2.56
N LYS A 50 -32.04 0.28 -2.56
CA LYS A 50 -31.09 -0.28 -1.59
C LYS A 50 -29.69 0.18 -1.98
N LYS A 51 -29.31 1.40 -1.59
CA LYS A 51 -27.91 1.85 -1.69
C LYS A 51 -27.24 1.54 -0.36
N VAL A 52 -26.41 0.49 -0.34
CA VAL A 52 -25.53 0.21 0.80
C VAL A 52 -24.49 1.34 0.84
N GLU A 53 -24.48 2.09 1.93
CA GLU A 53 -23.54 3.19 2.14
C GLU A 53 -22.42 2.70 3.07
N HIS A 54 -21.18 2.81 2.62
CA HIS A 54 -20.00 2.52 3.44
C HIS A 54 -19.59 3.78 4.19
N ARG A 55 -19.53 3.69 5.52
CA ARG A 55 -18.96 4.74 6.36
C ARG A 55 -17.53 4.33 6.73
N TYR A 56 -16.56 4.86 6.01
CA TYR A 56 -15.15 4.62 6.29
C TYR A 56 -14.72 5.30 7.58
N TRP A 57 -14.07 4.57 8.47
CA TRP A 57 -13.57 5.08 9.74
C TRP A 57 -12.05 5.08 9.84
N GLU A 58 -11.36 4.32 8.96
CA GLU A 58 -9.90 4.32 8.90
C GLU A 58 -9.37 4.04 7.49
N HIS A 59 -8.24 4.69 7.15
CA HIS A 59 -7.48 4.45 5.92
C HIS A 59 -5.99 4.24 6.23
N TRP A 60 -5.41 3.23 5.59
CA TRP A 60 -3.99 2.93 5.63
C TRP A 60 -3.42 3.04 4.23
N TYR A 61 -2.56 4.02 3.99
CA TYR A 61 -1.94 4.25 2.70
C TYR A 61 -0.52 3.71 2.70
N VAL A 62 -0.21 2.87 1.72
CA VAL A 62 1.10 2.28 1.49
C VAL A 62 1.61 2.82 0.17
N ASN A 63 2.60 3.70 0.23
CA ASN A 63 3.22 4.29 -0.96
C ASN A 63 4.30 3.35 -1.48
N LEU A 64 4.17 2.91 -2.73
CA LEU A 64 5.09 1.96 -3.36
C LEU A 64 5.79 2.62 -4.55
N ASN A 65 7.11 2.52 -4.54
CA ASN A 65 7.96 2.85 -5.67
C ASN A 65 8.75 1.60 -6.06
N VAL A 66 8.60 1.15 -7.29
CA VAL A 66 9.33 0.00 -7.79
C VAL A 66 10.66 0.51 -8.33
N ALA A 67 11.73 0.27 -7.59
CA ALA A 67 13.07 0.56 -8.08
C ALA A 67 13.33 -0.34 -9.31
N HIS A 68 13.60 0.27 -10.46
CA HIS A 68 14.22 -0.47 -11.54
C HIS A 68 15.69 -0.66 -11.19
N HIS A 69 16.21 -1.89 -11.36
CA HIS A 69 17.65 -2.09 -11.40
C HIS A 69 18.23 -1.06 -12.39
N PRO A 70 19.33 -0.37 -12.03
CA PRO A 70 20.04 0.45 -12.98
C PRO A 70 20.32 -0.42 -14.20
N LYS A 71 19.72 -0.09 -15.35
CA LYS A 71 20.24 -0.66 -16.59
C LYS A 71 21.68 -0.17 -16.68
N PRO A 72 22.66 -1.04 -16.97
CA PRO A 72 24.00 -0.56 -17.28
C PRO A 72 23.83 0.44 -18.41
N ASP A 73 24.24 1.68 -18.17
CA ASP A 73 24.13 2.76 -19.13
C ASP A 73 24.69 2.28 -20.46
N SER A 74 23.84 2.23 -21.49
CA SER A 74 24.28 2.01 -22.86
C SER A 74 24.95 3.30 -23.37
N GLY A 75 26.02 3.71 -22.69
CA GLY A 75 26.96 4.71 -23.15
C GLY A 75 27.86 4.05 -24.19
N LYS A 76 27.76 4.52 -25.44
CA LYS A 76 28.61 4.13 -26.56
C LYS A 76 30.09 4.13 -26.16
N SER A 77 30.68 2.94 -25.98
CA SER A 77 32.10 2.71 -26.11
C SER A 77 32.28 1.52 -27.03
N ARG A 78 32.93 1.74 -28.17
CA ARG A 78 33.35 0.71 -29.10
C ARG A 78 34.50 -0.04 -28.45
N ASP A 79 34.22 -1.17 -27.80
CA ASP A 79 35.06 -2.36 -27.94
C ASP A 79 34.37 -3.59 -27.39
N SER A 80 34.44 -4.66 -28.17
CA SER A 80 33.73 -5.91 -27.99
C SER A 80 34.22 -6.68 -26.76
N LYS A 81 33.38 -6.80 -25.74
CA LYS A 81 33.31 -8.01 -24.93
C LYS A 81 31.86 -8.24 -24.53
N VAL A 82 31.28 -9.31 -25.07
CA VAL A 82 29.95 -9.80 -24.70
C VAL A 82 29.98 -10.12 -23.21
N VAL A 83 29.38 -9.25 -22.40
CA VAL A 83 29.09 -9.51 -20.98
C VAL A 83 27.58 -9.58 -20.86
N ASN A 84 27.12 -10.74 -20.41
CA ASN A 84 25.70 -11.03 -20.22
C ASN A 84 25.08 -10.08 -19.18
N PRO A 85 23.84 -9.62 -19.37
CA PRO A 85 23.12 -8.77 -18.41
C PRO A 85 22.70 -9.47 -17.08
N GLU A 86 23.18 -10.67 -16.80
CA GLU A 86 22.63 -11.54 -15.74
C GLU A 86 23.35 -11.41 -14.38
N GLU A 87 24.45 -10.66 -14.32
CA GLU A 87 25.32 -10.65 -13.15
C GLU A 87 25.36 -9.28 -12.47
N SER A 88 24.26 -8.92 -11.81
CA SER A 88 24.36 -8.02 -10.66
C SER A 88 25.27 -8.70 -9.63
N ALA A 89 26.26 -7.97 -9.10
CA ALA A 89 27.18 -8.53 -8.11
C ALA A 89 26.37 -9.09 -6.92
N PRO A 90 26.70 -10.30 -6.41
CA PRO A 90 25.94 -10.93 -5.32
C PRO A 90 25.81 -10.01 -4.10
N ASP A 91 26.85 -9.21 -3.84
CA ASP A 91 26.93 -8.25 -2.74
C ASP A 91 25.89 -7.10 -2.85
N GLU A 92 25.64 -6.58 -4.06
CA GLU A 92 24.63 -5.52 -4.27
C GLU A 92 23.21 -6.04 -4.07
N ARG A 93 22.94 -7.29 -4.46
CA ARG A 93 21.63 -7.93 -4.24
C ARG A 93 21.40 -8.17 -2.76
N GLU A 94 22.39 -8.68 -2.04
CA GLU A 94 22.30 -8.92 -0.60
C GLU A 94 22.10 -7.62 0.19
N ALA A 95 22.83 -6.55 -0.16
CA ALA A 95 22.65 -5.23 0.43
C ALA A 95 21.24 -4.67 0.17
N TRP A 96 20.72 -4.83 -1.05
CA TRP A 96 19.38 -4.41 -1.42
C TRP A 96 18.29 -5.20 -0.66
N HIS A 97 18.43 -6.52 -0.58
CA HIS A 97 17.53 -7.39 0.18
C HIS A 97 17.52 -7.02 1.67
N SER A 98 18.70 -6.76 2.25
CA SER A 98 18.85 -6.35 3.66
C SER A 98 18.20 -4.98 3.92
N GLY A 99 18.39 -4.02 3.02
CA GLY A 99 17.76 -2.70 3.12
C GLY A 99 16.23 -2.77 3.03
N LEU A 100 15.70 -3.62 2.16
CA LEU A 100 14.26 -3.87 2.08
C LEU A 100 13.70 -4.52 3.34
N GLU A 101 14.40 -5.50 3.90
CA GLU A 101 13.98 -6.17 5.13
C GLU A 101 13.93 -5.19 6.31
N LEU A 102 14.95 -4.34 6.45
CA LEU A 102 14.98 -3.29 7.47
C LEU A 102 13.81 -2.31 7.31
N SER A 103 13.57 -1.82 6.09
CA SER A 103 12.47 -0.90 5.83
C SER A 103 11.11 -1.53 6.12
N LEU A 104 10.92 -2.81 5.76
CA LEU A 104 9.69 -3.54 6.07
C LEU A 104 9.50 -3.66 7.59
N ARG A 105 10.57 -4.00 8.32
CA ARG A 105 10.52 -4.13 9.78
C ARG A 105 10.15 -2.81 10.45
N GLU A 106 10.71 -1.69 10.00
CA GLU A 106 10.36 -0.35 10.51
C GLU A 106 8.89 -0.01 10.26
N VAL A 107 8.39 -0.26 9.06
CA VAL A 107 6.98 -0.03 8.70
C VAL A 107 6.05 -0.88 9.57
N LEU A 108 6.40 -2.14 9.84
CA LEU A 108 5.63 -2.99 10.75
C LEU A 108 5.59 -2.42 12.19
N PHE A 109 6.70 -1.89 12.68
CA PHE A 109 6.71 -1.21 13.98
C PHE A 109 5.88 0.09 13.99
N GLN A 110 5.91 0.86 12.89
CA GLN A 110 5.05 2.04 12.76
C GLN A 110 3.57 1.67 12.84
N ILE A 111 3.16 0.58 12.18
CA ILE A 111 1.78 0.07 12.27
C ILE A 111 1.42 -0.26 13.73
N ILE A 112 2.27 -1.02 14.43
CA ILE A 112 2.03 -1.40 15.83
C ILE A 112 1.88 -0.17 16.72
N ASN A 113 2.78 0.81 16.57
CA ASN A 113 2.75 2.04 17.37
C ASN A 113 1.53 2.89 17.04
N PHE A 114 1.18 3.04 15.76
CA PHE A 114 0.01 3.82 15.36
C PHE A 114 -1.28 3.22 15.92
N VAL A 115 -1.48 1.90 15.77
CA VAL A 115 -2.65 1.20 16.35
C VAL A 115 -2.68 1.34 17.87
N LYS A 116 -1.51 1.40 18.53
CA LYS A 116 -1.44 1.59 19.97
C LYS A 116 -1.86 3.01 20.39
N GLU A 117 -1.43 4.02 19.64
CA GLU A 117 -1.70 5.44 19.93
C GLU A 117 -3.11 5.89 19.53
N LYS A 118 -3.66 5.32 18.46
CA LYS A 118 -4.94 5.69 17.88
C LYS A 118 -5.95 4.57 18.09
N LYS A 119 -6.50 4.49 19.30
CA LYS A 119 -7.53 3.48 19.65
C LYS A 119 -8.94 4.06 19.72
N ASP A 120 -9.05 5.35 19.99
CA ASP A 120 -10.34 6.00 20.31
C ASP A 120 -11.30 6.06 19.11
N HIS A 121 -10.80 5.91 17.89
CA HIS A 121 -11.61 5.95 16.66
C HIS A 121 -12.09 4.58 16.20
N ILE A 122 -11.68 3.48 16.85
CA ILE A 122 -12.07 2.11 16.49
C ILE A 122 -13.52 1.88 16.92
N PRO A 123 -14.44 1.50 16.01
CA PRO A 123 -15.82 1.24 16.35
C PRO A 123 -15.99 0.06 17.32
N LEU A 124 -17.08 0.07 18.08
CA LEU A 124 -17.47 -1.06 18.93
C LEU A 124 -17.86 -2.25 18.05
N ILE A 125 -17.35 -3.44 18.38
CA ILE A 125 -17.66 -4.68 17.67
C ILE A 125 -19.02 -5.20 18.16
N GLU A 126 -20.07 -5.06 17.35
CA GLU A 126 -21.41 -5.54 17.69
C GLU A 126 -21.57 -7.08 17.50
N ASN A 127 -20.74 -7.71 16.66
CA ASN A 127 -20.76 -9.16 16.41
C ASN A 127 -19.37 -9.77 16.64
N LEU A 128 -19.16 -10.39 17.80
CA LEU A 128 -17.89 -10.96 18.26
C LEU A 128 -17.58 -12.35 17.67
N GLU A 129 -18.37 -12.81 16.70
CA GLU A 129 -18.33 -14.19 16.18
C GLU A 129 -17.28 -14.34 15.06
N GLY A 130 -16.02 -14.00 15.37
CA GLY A 130 -14.87 -14.28 14.51
C GLY A 130 -14.75 -13.45 13.22
N ALA A 131 -15.59 -12.43 13.02
CA ALA A 131 -15.57 -11.60 11.82
C ALA A 131 -14.59 -10.41 11.95
N SER A 132 -13.70 -10.23 10.97
CA SER A 132 -12.91 -9.00 10.79
C SER A 132 -13.81 -7.81 10.46
N PHE A 133 -13.39 -6.59 10.80
CA PHE A 133 -14.05 -5.39 10.28
C PHE A 133 -14.10 -5.41 8.74
N PRO A 134 -15.21 -4.98 8.11
CA PRO A 134 -15.28 -4.86 6.66
C PRO A 134 -14.18 -3.94 6.14
N PHE A 135 -13.50 -4.39 5.08
CA PHE A 135 -12.39 -3.67 4.48
C PHE A 135 -12.39 -3.76 2.95
N GLU A 136 -11.76 -2.76 2.32
CA GLU A 136 -11.45 -2.75 0.90
C GLU A 136 -9.97 -2.46 0.67
N ILE A 137 -9.45 -2.98 -0.44
CA ILE A 137 -8.08 -2.71 -0.90
C ILE A 137 -8.16 -2.08 -2.28
N THR A 138 -7.68 -0.85 -2.38
CA THR A 138 -7.62 -0.09 -3.63
C THR A 138 -6.17 0.10 -4.05
N ILE A 139 -5.92 0.05 -5.36
CA ILE A 139 -4.60 0.23 -5.95
C ILE A 139 -4.72 1.36 -6.96
N SER A 140 -4.05 2.46 -6.67
CA SER A 140 -4.14 3.70 -7.42
C SER A 140 -2.77 4.17 -7.89
N SER A 141 -2.77 4.97 -8.94
CA SER A 141 -1.57 5.61 -9.43
C SER A 141 -1.50 7.05 -8.91
N LEU A 142 -0.35 7.44 -8.36
CA LEU A 142 -0.18 8.74 -7.69
C LEU A 142 -0.22 9.95 -8.65
N SER A 143 -0.16 9.73 -9.97
CA SER A 143 -0.27 10.78 -10.98
C SER A 143 -1.70 11.12 -11.39
N ASP A 144 -2.72 10.38 -10.93
CA ASP A 144 -4.11 10.72 -11.22
C ASP A 144 -4.50 12.00 -10.45
N SER A 145 -4.90 13.04 -11.18
CA SER A 145 -5.27 14.37 -10.65
C SER A 145 -6.29 14.31 -9.51
N ALA A 146 -7.15 13.28 -9.49
CA ALA A 146 -8.11 13.02 -8.42
C ALA A 146 -7.46 12.76 -7.05
N PHE A 147 -6.27 12.15 -7.01
CA PHE A 147 -5.58 11.81 -5.76
C PHE A 147 -4.67 12.92 -5.24
N GLY A 148 -4.11 13.77 -6.11
CA GLY A 148 -3.43 15.00 -5.66
C GLY A 148 -4.37 15.90 -4.85
N MET A 149 -5.65 15.94 -5.23
CA MET A 149 -6.71 16.62 -4.49
C MET A 149 -7.06 15.91 -3.17
N GLU A 150 -6.99 14.57 -3.07
CA GLU A 150 -7.18 13.84 -1.81
C GLU A 150 -6.03 14.08 -0.82
N LEU A 151 -4.79 14.16 -1.29
CA LEU A 151 -3.63 14.54 -0.45
C LEU A 151 -3.79 15.97 0.07
N LEU A 152 -4.18 16.92 -0.79
CA LEU A 152 -4.46 18.31 -0.40
C LEU A 152 -5.65 18.40 0.54
N LYS A 153 -6.69 17.59 0.32
CA LYS A 153 -7.82 17.49 1.24
C LYS A 153 -7.32 17.09 2.62
N ARG A 154 -6.42 16.10 2.78
CA ARG A 154 -5.89 15.69 4.11
C ARG A 154 -5.28 16.84 4.92
N MET A 155 -4.89 17.95 4.29
CA MET A 155 -4.36 19.14 4.96
C MET A 155 -5.45 20.12 5.46
N LEU A 156 -6.75 19.89 5.17
CA LEU A 156 -7.85 20.76 5.60
C LEU A 156 -8.39 20.37 7.00
N PRO A 157 -8.91 21.34 7.79
CA PRO A 157 -9.32 21.15 9.18
C PRO A 157 -10.31 19.99 9.44
N HIS A 158 -10.17 19.39 10.64
CA HIS A 158 -10.57 18.05 11.09
C HIS A 158 -12.07 17.77 11.30
N GLY A 159 -12.98 18.47 10.61
CA GLY A 159 -14.41 18.18 10.73
C GLY A 159 -14.81 16.94 9.91
N ASN A 160 -14.93 15.77 10.54
CA ASN A 160 -15.44 14.50 9.98
C ASN A 160 -14.53 13.69 9.04
N ARG A 161 -13.19 13.74 9.21
CA ARG A 161 -12.31 12.84 8.46
C ARG A 161 -12.19 11.46 9.15
N PRO A 162 -12.18 10.37 8.38
CA PRO A 162 -11.70 9.07 8.86
C PRO A 162 -10.27 9.19 9.41
N CYS A 163 -9.90 8.34 10.38
CA CYS A 163 -8.51 8.23 10.81
C CYS A 163 -7.64 7.78 9.62
N SER A 164 -6.41 8.27 9.52
CA SER A 164 -5.55 7.99 8.38
C SER A 164 -4.10 7.78 8.82
N ALA A 165 -3.47 6.73 8.30
CA ALA A 165 -2.04 6.46 8.44
C ALA A 165 -1.37 6.45 7.05
N ASP A 166 -0.26 7.16 6.92
CA ASP A 166 0.57 7.17 5.71
C ASP A 166 1.87 6.40 6.00
N LEU A 167 2.00 5.21 5.43
CA LEU A 167 3.19 4.37 5.55
C LEU A 167 4.16 4.69 4.41
N GLN A 168 5.38 5.06 4.79
CA GLN A 168 6.47 5.32 3.87
C GLN A 168 7.56 4.29 4.11
N PHE A 169 7.94 3.57 3.07
CA PHE A 169 9.19 2.81 3.10
C PHE A 169 10.34 3.81 3.02
N LEU A 170 11.27 3.75 3.98
CA LEU A 170 12.54 4.45 3.84
C LEU A 170 13.20 3.95 2.55
N LYS A 171 13.64 4.89 1.70
CA LYS A 171 14.55 4.55 0.61
C LYS A 171 15.74 3.85 1.26
N GLY A 172 16.04 2.63 0.80
CA GLY A 172 17.28 1.95 1.16
C GLY A 172 18.41 2.96 1.04
N SER A 173 19.13 3.13 2.15
CA SER A 173 20.27 4.03 2.35
C SER A 173 20.91 4.44 1.03
N ASP A 174 20.82 5.74 0.70
CA ASP A 174 21.72 6.34 -0.28
C ASP A 174 23.14 6.07 0.25
N SER A 175 23.84 5.13 -0.39
CA SER A 175 25.23 4.82 -0.10
C SER A 175 26.04 6.09 -0.30
N VAL A 176 26.56 6.66 0.78
CA VAL A 176 27.65 7.66 0.77
C VAL A 176 28.97 6.92 0.79
#